data_AF-A0A498FWB9-F1
#
_entry.id   AF-A0A498FWB9-F1
#
_cell.length_a   1.000
_cell.length_b   1.000
_cell.length_c   1.000
_cell.angle_alpha   90.00
_cell.angle_beta   90.00
_cell.angle_gamma   90.00
#
_symmetry.space_group_name_H-M   'P 1'
#
loop_
_entity.id
_entity.type
_entity.pdbx_description
1 polymer ?
#
loop_
_entity_poly.entity_id
_entity_poly.type
_entity_poly.pdbx_seq_one_letter_code
_entity_poly.pdbx_strand_id
1 'polypeptide(L)'
;MLFATHLLIGALVARNRFPVAWVVAGAALPDVVDKPLAMAGLVPTYHSVVHSALFAGVLGAGWLAARRYEAAAVLAALPAVGVGWATHLVADAAHITINGRPENTVFLLWPVVRSWNSIGAGPGSFALQYLWTPSFYVEVAIWLFAGALLLRDGPPEVGA
;
A
#
# COMPACT_ATOMS: atom_id res chain seq x y z
N MET A 1 0.88 -6.13 -6.78
CA MET A 1 1.49 -7.23 -6.00
C MET A 1 0.41 -7.86 -5.16
N LEU A 2 0.64 -9.02 -4.54
CA LEU A 2 -0.35 -9.55 -3.60
C LEU A 2 -0.43 -8.70 -2.33
N PHE A 3 -1.61 -8.67 -1.71
CA PHE A 3 -1.87 -7.89 -0.49
C PHE A 3 -0.85 -8.16 0.61
N ALA A 4 -0.54 -9.44 0.88
CA ALA A 4 0.42 -9.84 1.91
C ALA A 4 1.81 -9.23 1.68
N THR A 5 2.21 -9.04 0.42
CA THR A 5 3.51 -8.47 0.06
C THR A 5 3.57 -6.98 0.37
N HIS A 6 2.48 -6.23 0.22
CA HIS A 6 2.42 -4.83 0.67
C HIS A 6 2.64 -4.71 2.18
N LEU A 7 2.02 -5.60 2.95
CA LEU A 7 2.20 -5.61 4.42
C LEU A 7 3.65 -5.94 4.80
N LEU A 8 4.26 -6.90 4.11
CA LEU A 8 5.65 -7.29 4.33
C LEU A 8 6.61 -6.13 4.01
N ILE A 9 6.43 -5.47 2.85
CA ILE A 9 7.25 -4.30 2.47
C ILE A 9 7.11 -3.21 3.54
N GLY A 10 5.89 -2.90 3.97
CA GLY A 10 5.64 -1.95 5.05
C GLY A 10 6.37 -2.33 6.35
N ALA A 11 6.28 -3.59 6.76
CA ALA A 11 6.97 -4.08 7.96
C ALA A 11 8.50 -3.99 7.85
N LEU A 12 9.07 -4.30 6.68
CA LEU A 12 10.52 -4.16 6.43
C LEU A 12 10.97 -2.70 6.46
N VAL A 13 10.18 -1.78 5.90
CA VAL A 13 10.47 -0.34 5.91
C VAL A 13 10.39 0.23 7.33
N ALA A 14 9.39 -0.23 8.10
CA ALA A 14 9.17 0.18 9.48
C ALA A 14 10.26 -0.29 10.43
N ARG A 15 10.94 -1.40 10.11
CA ARG A 15 11.92 -2.05 10.98
C ARG A 15 12.90 -1.05 11.58
N ASN A 16 12.89 -0.94 12.91
CA ASN A 16 13.75 -0.07 13.73
C ASN A 16 13.64 1.43 13.41
N ARG A 17 12.54 1.89 12.78
CA ARG A 17 12.32 3.30 12.39
C ARG A 17 10.94 3.83 12.76
N PHE A 18 9.92 2.99 12.68
CA PHE A 18 8.53 3.35 12.94
C PHE A 18 7.83 2.24 13.71
N PRO A 19 6.73 2.55 14.44
CA PRO A 19 5.87 1.53 15.00
C PRO A 19 5.30 0.64 13.89
N VAL A 20 5.74 -0.62 13.84
CA VAL A 20 5.43 -1.56 12.75
C VAL A 20 3.91 -1.70 12.54
N ALA A 21 3.13 -1.76 13.63
CA ALA A 21 1.68 -1.88 13.56
C ALA A 21 1.03 -0.74 12.75
N TRP A 22 1.46 0.51 12.96
CA TRP A 22 0.91 1.66 12.25
C TRP A 22 1.34 1.70 10.78
N VAL A 23 2.58 1.32 10.47
CA VAL A 23 3.02 1.22 9.07
C VAL A 23 2.27 0.10 8.34
N VAL A 24 2.10 -1.07 8.97
CA VAL A 24 1.33 -2.18 8.38
C VAL A 24 -0.14 -1.78 8.19
N ALA A 25 -0.73 -1.07 9.15
CA ALA A 25 -2.10 -0.55 9.01
C ALA A 25 -2.21 0.43 7.82
N GLY A 26 -1.24 1.33 7.67
CA GLY A 26 -1.17 2.23 6.51
C GLY A 26 -0.98 1.50 5.19
N ALA A 27 -0.14 0.46 5.17
CA ALA A 27 0.05 -0.38 4.00
C ALA A 27 -1.18 -1.23 3.67
N ALA A 28 -2.03 -1.56 4.65
CA ALA A 28 -3.28 -2.28 4.41
C ALA A 28 -4.39 -1.35 3.90
N LEU A 29 -4.33 -0.06 4.26
CA LEU A 29 -5.42 0.90 4.08
C LEU A 29 -5.96 1.00 2.64
N PRO A 30 -5.12 1.09 1.59
CA PRO A 30 -5.61 1.18 0.22
C PRO A 30 -6.53 0.02 -0.17
N ASP A 31 -6.07 -1.20 0.11
CA ASP A 31 -6.76 -2.43 -0.26
C ASP A 31 -8.02 -2.68 0.57
N VAL A 32 -7.96 -2.41 1.88
CA VAL A 32 -9.11 -2.60 2.79
C VAL A 32 -10.24 -1.61 2.48
N VAL A 33 -9.93 -0.45 1.90
CA VAL A 33 -10.94 0.55 1.52
C VAL A 33 -11.42 0.36 0.08
N ASP A 34 -10.51 0.40 -0.89
CA ASP A 34 -10.91 0.48 -2.30
C ASP A 34 -11.49 -0.84 -2.82
N LYS A 35 -10.99 -1.99 -2.33
CA LYS A 35 -11.50 -3.29 -2.80
C LYS A 35 -12.96 -3.52 -2.41
N PRO A 36 -13.38 -3.35 -1.14
CA PRO A 36 -14.80 -3.45 -0.79
C PRO A 36 -15.68 -2.43 -1.54
N LEU A 37 -15.21 -1.19 -1.70
CA LEU A 37 -15.97 -0.18 -2.46
C LEU A 37 -16.19 -0.61 -3.91
N ALA A 38 -15.17 -1.15 -4.57
CA ALA A 38 -15.27 -1.63 -5.94
C ALA A 38 -16.16 -2.89 -6.04
N MET A 39 -16.04 -3.84 -5.10
CA MET A 39 -16.90 -5.03 -5.03
C MET A 39 -18.37 -4.68 -4.80
N ALA A 40 -18.64 -3.62 -4.04
CA ALA A 40 -19.98 -3.09 -3.83
C ALA A 40 -20.49 -2.24 -5.02
N GLY A 41 -19.68 -2.03 -6.06
CA GLY A 41 -20.03 -1.22 -7.24
C GLY A 41 -20.07 0.28 -6.98
N LEU A 42 -19.53 0.76 -5.86
CA LEU A 42 -19.51 2.18 -5.48
C LEU A 42 -18.43 2.98 -6.23
N VAL A 43 -17.37 2.30 -6.66
CA VAL A 43 -16.29 2.88 -7.47
C VAL A 43 -16.00 1.96 -8.65
N PRO A 44 -15.59 2.51 -9.81
CA PRO A 44 -15.44 1.72 -11.04
C PRO A 44 -14.18 0.84 -11.05
N THR A 45 -13.22 1.09 -10.15
CA THR A 45 -11.90 0.45 -10.15
C THR A 45 -11.46 0.05 -8.75
N TYR A 46 -10.71 -1.05 -8.67
CA TYR A 46 -10.09 -1.52 -7.42
C TYR A 46 -8.93 -0.63 -6.91
N HIS A 47 -8.44 0.29 -7.73
CA HIS A 47 -7.48 1.33 -7.34
C HIS A 47 -8.16 2.68 -7.56
N SER A 48 -8.63 3.33 -6.50
CA SER A 48 -9.42 4.56 -6.60
C SER A 48 -9.11 5.53 -5.46
N VAL A 49 -9.92 5.54 -4.40
CA VAL A 49 -9.93 6.60 -3.37
C VAL A 49 -8.62 6.63 -2.61
N VAL A 50 -8.25 5.53 -1.98
CA VAL A 50 -7.08 5.47 -1.10
C VAL A 50 -5.82 5.07 -1.86
N HIS A 51 -5.94 4.38 -3.00
CA HIS A 51 -4.80 4.20 -3.92
C HIS A 51 -4.40 5.49 -4.65
N SER A 52 -5.21 6.55 -4.62
CA SER A 52 -4.86 7.84 -5.20
C SER A 52 -3.80 8.57 -4.38
N ALA A 53 -2.78 9.13 -5.04
CA ALA A 53 -1.81 10.01 -4.40
C ALA A 53 -2.46 11.29 -3.83
N LEU A 54 -3.62 11.69 -4.34
CA LEU A 54 -4.39 12.82 -3.80
C LEU A 54 -4.91 12.55 -2.38
N PHE A 55 -4.97 11.29 -1.94
CA PHE A 55 -5.29 10.92 -0.57
C PHE A 55 -4.26 11.45 0.44
N ALA A 56 -3.04 11.82 0.00
CA ALA A 56 -2.08 12.56 0.82
C ALA A 56 -2.67 13.87 1.38
N GLY A 57 -3.58 14.52 0.65
CA GLY A 57 -4.30 15.71 1.13
C GLY A 57 -5.19 15.40 2.34
N VAL A 58 -5.82 14.23 2.37
CA VAL A 58 -6.64 13.77 3.52
C VAL A 58 -5.76 13.47 4.72
N LEU A 59 -4.64 12.78 4.51
CA LEU A 59 -3.65 12.53 5.58
C LEU A 59 -3.08 13.86 6.13
N GLY A 60 -2.76 14.81 5.25
CA GLY A 60 -2.28 16.14 5.63
C GLY A 60 -3.32 16.94 6.42
N ALA A 61 -4.58 16.94 5.98
CA ALA A 61 -5.68 17.57 6.71
C ALA A 61 -5.88 16.93 8.09
N GLY A 62 -5.82 15.60 8.18
CA GLY A 62 -5.87 14.86 9.44
C GLY A 62 -4.72 15.26 10.39
N TRP A 63 -3.52 15.44 9.85
CA TRP A 63 -2.36 15.90 10.63
C TRP A 63 -2.55 17.33 11.14
N LEU A 64 -3.01 18.26 10.28
CA LEU A 64 -3.29 19.64 10.66
C LEU A 64 -4.39 19.73 11.73
N ALA A 65 -5.46 18.95 11.59
CA ALA A 65 -6.50 18.84 12.58
C ALA A 65 -5.95 18.29 13.90
N ALA A 66 -5.17 17.20 13.86
CA ALA A 66 -4.55 16.63 15.04
C ALA A 66 -3.64 17.64 15.77
N ARG A 67 -2.93 18.50 15.04
CA ARG A 67 -2.18 19.62 15.63
C ARG A 67 -3.09 20.66 16.26
N ARG A 68 -4.14 21.08 15.55
CA ARG A 68 -5.08 22.11 16.02
C ARG A 68 -5.81 21.70 17.29
N TYR A 69 -6.09 20.41 17.45
CA TYR A 69 -6.82 19.85 18.59
C TYR A 69 -5.91 19.10 19.58
N GLU A 70 -4.59 19.25 19.47
CA GLU A 70 -3.61 18.67 20.39
C GLU A 70 -3.76 17.14 20.59
N ALA A 71 -4.16 16.43 19.53
CA ALA A 71 -4.37 14.99 19.54
C ALA A 71 -3.03 14.23 19.43
N ALA A 72 -2.26 14.21 20.51
CA ALA A 72 -0.90 13.66 20.56
C ALA A 72 -0.79 12.23 20.02
N ALA A 73 -1.75 11.34 20.36
CA ALA A 73 -1.76 9.96 19.87
C ALA A 73 -1.86 9.87 18.33
N VAL A 74 -2.68 10.74 17.72
CA VAL A 74 -2.82 10.79 16.26
C VAL A 74 -1.55 11.35 15.63
N LEU A 75 -0.96 12.40 16.22
CA LEU A 75 0.30 12.97 15.73
C LEU A 75 1.46 11.97 15.74
N ALA A 76 1.48 11.06 16.72
CA ALA A 76 2.48 9.99 16.79
C ALA A 76 2.23 8.88 15.73
N ALA A 77 0.98 8.50 15.50
CA ALA A 77 0.64 7.38 14.62
C ALA A 77 0.58 7.74 13.12
N LEU A 78 0.08 8.94 12.79
CA LEU A 78 -0.27 9.34 11.43
C LEU A 78 0.92 9.45 10.45
N PRO A 79 2.17 9.76 10.88
CA PRO A 79 3.34 9.63 10.02
C PRO A 79 3.61 8.16 9.63
N ALA A 80 3.48 7.21 10.56
CA ALA A 80 3.73 5.79 10.32
C ALA A 80 2.65 5.17 9.40
N VAL A 81 1.38 5.36 9.75
CA VAL A 81 0.36 5.95 8.85
C VAL A 81 0.69 6.07 7.35
N GLY A 82 1.08 7.30 7.02
CA GLY A 82 1.42 7.74 5.67
C GLY A 82 2.61 7.01 5.06
N VAL A 83 3.61 6.58 5.85
CA VAL A 83 4.73 5.76 5.33
C VAL A 83 4.20 4.43 4.80
N GLY A 84 3.36 3.73 5.57
CA GLY A 84 2.74 2.48 5.13
C GLY A 84 1.94 2.65 3.84
N TRP A 85 1.07 3.66 3.83
CA TRP A 85 0.28 4.02 2.67
C TRP A 85 1.16 4.31 1.44
N ALA A 86 2.19 5.14 1.59
CA ALA A 86 3.10 5.47 0.49
C ALA A 86 3.87 4.25 -0.03
N THR A 87 4.31 3.35 0.86
CA THR A 87 4.98 2.11 0.44
C THR A 87 4.08 1.21 -0.39
N HIS A 88 2.78 1.16 -0.06
CA HIS A 88 1.79 0.42 -0.86
C HIS A 88 1.68 1.00 -2.28
N LEU A 89 1.48 2.31 -2.40
CA LEU A 89 1.34 2.98 -3.70
C LEU A 89 2.59 2.82 -4.58
N VAL A 90 3.78 2.93 -3.98
CA VAL A 90 5.05 2.75 -4.68
C VAL A 90 5.21 1.31 -5.15
N ALA A 91 4.91 0.32 -4.30
CA ALA A 91 4.95 -1.09 -4.68
C ALA A 91 3.95 -1.37 -5.81
N ASP A 92 2.78 -0.72 -5.79
CA ASP A 92 1.80 -0.88 -6.85
C ASP A 92 2.25 -0.29 -8.19
N ALA A 93 2.72 0.96 -8.17
CA ALA A 93 3.26 1.60 -9.37
C ALA A 93 4.46 0.83 -9.95
N ALA A 94 5.34 0.30 -9.07
CA ALA A 94 6.48 -0.51 -9.47
C ALA A 94 6.03 -1.82 -10.13
N HIS A 95 5.09 -2.55 -9.51
CA HIS A 95 4.63 -3.83 -10.06
C HIS A 95 3.94 -3.66 -11.42
N ILE A 96 3.10 -2.62 -11.56
CA ILE A 96 2.38 -2.31 -12.79
C ILE A 96 3.38 -2.02 -13.91
N THR A 97 4.40 -1.20 -13.60
CA THR A 97 5.48 -0.86 -14.53
C THR A 97 6.32 -2.08 -14.91
N ILE A 98 6.73 -2.90 -13.94
CA ILE A 98 7.53 -4.11 -14.15
C ILE A 98 6.78 -5.11 -15.04
N ASN A 99 5.46 -5.17 -14.92
CA ASN A 99 4.60 -6.00 -15.78
C ASN A 99 4.30 -5.35 -17.15
N GLY A 100 5.02 -4.29 -17.52
CA GLY A 100 4.97 -3.69 -18.86
C GLY A 100 3.81 -2.73 -19.11
N ARG A 101 3.22 -2.17 -18.05
CA ARG A 101 2.00 -1.36 -18.12
C ARG A 101 2.10 0.01 -17.44
N PRO A 102 3.24 0.75 -17.56
CA PRO A 102 3.49 1.99 -16.80
C PRO A 102 2.41 3.06 -16.99
N GLU A 103 1.76 3.11 -18.16
CA GLU A 103 0.65 4.03 -18.43
C GLU A 103 -0.55 3.84 -17.50
N ASN A 104 -0.66 2.68 -16.82
CA ASN A 104 -1.74 2.40 -15.88
C ASN A 104 -1.43 2.88 -14.45
N THR A 105 -0.26 3.48 -14.17
CA THR A 105 0.01 4.13 -12.88
C THR A 105 -0.77 5.44 -12.69
N VAL A 106 -1.54 5.85 -13.70
CA VAL A 106 -2.46 7.00 -13.64
C VAL A 106 -3.58 6.82 -12.59
N PHE A 107 -3.76 5.63 -12.02
CA PHE A 107 -4.62 5.43 -10.84
C PHE A 107 -4.27 6.38 -9.69
N LEU A 108 -2.99 6.78 -9.57
CA LEU A 108 -2.50 7.76 -8.59
C LEU A 108 -3.18 9.13 -8.71
N LEU A 109 -3.77 9.43 -9.87
CA LEU A 109 -4.44 10.71 -10.16
C LEU A 109 -5.96 10.62 -10.05
N TRP A 110 -6.51 9.52 -9.55
CA TRP A 110 -7.95 9.42 -9.32
C TRP A 110 -8.40 10.47 -8.28
N PRO A 111 -9.53 11.17 -8.44
CA PRO A 111 -10.57 11.06 -9.48
C PRO A 111 -10.40 12.04 -10.65
N VAL A 112 -9.23 12.68 -10.80
CA VAL A 112 -8.94 13.58 -11.93
C VAL A 112 -8.84 12.76 -13.22
N VAL A 113 -8.15 11.62 -13.15
CA VAL A 113 -8.18 10.58 -14.18
C VAL A 113 -9.08 9.44 -13.68
N ARG A 114 -10.14 9.13 -14.43
CA ARG A 114 -11.18 8.15 -14.00
C ARG A 114 -11.21 6.86 -14.82
N SER A 115 -10.57 6.86 -15.98
CA SER A 115 -10.50 5.69 -16.85
C SER A 115 -9.06 5.45 -17.30
N TRP A 116 -8.67 4.20 -17.24
CA TRP A 116 -7.43 3.66 -17.78
C TRP A 116 -7.69 2.21 -18.13
N ASN A 117 -6.74 1.57 -18.80
CA ASN A 117 -6.83 0.14 -19.07
C ASN A 117 -6.58 -0.62 -17.76
N SER A 118 -7.55 -0.67 -16.86
CA SER A 118 -7.45 -1.48 -15.65
C SER A 118 -7.72 -2.95 -16.02
N ILE A 119 -6.98 -3.88 -15.42
CA ILE A 119 -7.26 -5.32 -15.58
C ILE A 119 -8.66 -5.65 -15.04
N GLY A 120 -9.21 -4.82 -14.16
CA GLY A 120 -10.59 -4.95 -13.65
C GLY A 120 -10.85 -6.24 -12.86
N ALA A 121 -9.82 -7.05 -12.64
CA ALA A 121 -9.91 -8.30 -11.90
C ALA A 121 -10.08 -8.03 -10.42
N GLY A 122 -11.09 -8.66 -9.82
CA GLY A 122 -11.22 -8.70 -8.36
C GLY A 122 -10.07 -9.47 -7.71
N PRO A 123 -9.94 -9.42 -6.37
CA PRO A 123 -8.76 -9.93 -5.67
C PRO A 123 -8.42 -11.40 -5.98
N GLY A 124 -9.42 -12.26 -6.10
CA GLY A 124 -9.22 -13.69 -6.41
C GLY A 124 -8.74 -13.93 -7.84
N SER A 125 -9.38 -13.32 -8.84
CA SER A 125 -8.96 -13.47 -10.24
C SER A 125 -7.62 -12.79 -10.51
N PHE A 126 -7.34 -11.68 -9.85
CA PHE A 126 -6.03 -11.03 -9.89
C PHE A 126 -4.94 -11.97 -9.38
N ALA A 127 -5.13 -12.64 -8.24
CA ALA A 127 -4.11 -13.53 -7.68
C ALA A 127 -3.69 -14.65 -8.66
N LEU A 128 -4.65 -15.23 -9.39
CA LEU A 128 -4.36 -16.26 -10.40
C LEU A 128 -3.64 -15.69 -11.62
N GLN A 129 -4.09 -14.53 -12.14
CA GLN A 129 -3.46 -13.88 -13.29
C GLN A 129 -2.07 -13.33 -12.97
N TYR A 130 -1.82 -13.01 -11.70
CA TYR A 130 -0.56 -12.46 -11.24
C TYR A 130 0.56 -13.51 -11.19
N LEU A 131 0.21 -14.80 -11.03
CA LEU A 131 1.20 -15.88 -11.02
C LEU A 131 2.04 -15.86 -12.30
N TRP A 132 3.34 -16.10 -12.13
CA TRP A 132 4.31 -16.19 -13.23
C TRP A 132 4.56 -14.89 -14.00
N THR A 133 3.96 -13.77 -13.60
CA THR A 133 4.31 -12.45 -14.16
C THR A 133 5.74 -12.05 -13.76
N PRO A 134 6.42 -11.15 -14.48
CA PRO A 134 7.73 -10.63 -14.07
C PRO A 134 7.72 -10.10 -12.63
N SER A 135 6.68 -9.37 -12.25
CA SER A 135 6.56 -8.85 -10.89
C SER A 135 6.34 -9.94 -9.84
N PHE A 136 5.73 -11.07 -10.18
CA PHE A 136 5.60 -12.20 -9.25
C PHE A 136 6.96 -12.75 -8.83
N TYR A 137 7.92 -12.83 -9.75
CA TYR A 137 9.30 -13.24 -9.39
C TYR A 137 10.01 -12.19 -8.52
N VAL A 138 9.75 -10.90 -8.74
CA VAL A 138 10.23 -9.83 -7.85
C VAL A 138 9.63 -9.98 -6.45
N GLU A 139 8.34 -10.29 -6.36
CA GLU A 139 7.67 -10.57 -5.10
C GLU A 139 8.30 -11.77 -4.37
N VAL A 140 8.57 -12.88 -5.06
CA VAL A 140 9.32 -14.02 -4.49
C VAL A 140 10.68 -13.57 -3.94
N ALA A 141 11.43 -12.74 -4.67
CA ALA A 141 12.72 -12.22 -4.21
C ALA A 141 12.58 -11.35 -2.94
N ILE A 142 11.52 -10.54 -2.83
CA ILE A 142 11.22 -9.75 -1.63
C ILE A 142 10.96 -10.66 -0.42
N TRP A 143 10.17 -11.73 -0.59
CA TRP A 143 9.91 -12.70 0.47
C TRP A 143 11.18 -13.45 0.91
N LEU A 144 12.00 -13.89 -0.04
CA LEU A 144 13.29 -14.53 0.27
C LEU A 144 14.23 -13.60 1.01
N PHE A 145 14.31 -12.34 0.58
CA PHE A 145 15.10 -11.31 1.26
C PHE A 145 14.60 -11.05 2.68
N ALA A 146 13.29 -10.93 2.88
CA ALA A 146 12.70 -10.77 4.20
C ALA A 146 13.01 -11.97 5.12
N GLY A 147 12.88 -13.19 4.60
CA GLY A 147 13.24 -14.41 5.32
C GLY A 147 14.72 -14.43 5.71
N ALA A 148 15.63 -14.07 4.80
CA ALA A 148 17.05 -13.97 5.09
C ALA A 148 17.36 -12.94 6.19
N LEU A 149 16.71 -11.77 6.15
CA LEU A 149 16.84 -10.76 7.21
C LEU A 149 16.31 -11.24 8.56
N LEU A 150 15.21 -11.99 8.57
CA LEU A 150 14.65 -12.56 9.80
C LEU A 150 15.59 -13.61 10.40
N LEU A 151 16.18 -14.48 9.56
CA LEU A 151 17.13 -15.49 10.00
C LEU A 151 18.45 -14.88 10.51
N ARG A 152 18.91 -13.77 9.91
CA ARG A 152 20.15 -13.10 10.29
C ARG A 152 20.00 -12.27 11.57
N ASP A 153 18.92 -11.48 11.64
CA ASP A 153 18.80 -10.40 12.63
C ASP A 153 17.71 -10.67 13.68
N GLY A 154 16.98 -11.78 13.58
CA GLY A 154 15.81 -12.06 14.43
C GLY A 154 14.60 -11.19 14.10
N PRO A 155 13.48 -11.34 14.83
CA PRO A 155 12.29 -10.52 14.67
C PRO A 155 12.57 -9.04 15.04
N PRO A 156 11.85 -8.08 14.44
CA PRO A 156 11.94 -6.69 14.86
C PRO A 156 11.50 -6.51 16.32
N GLU A 157 12.13 -5.59 17.05
CA GLU A 157 11.70 -5.22 18.40
C GLU A 157 10.28 -4.63 18.33
N VAL A 158 9.33 -5.26 19.00
CA VAL A 158 7.95 -4.81 19.05
C VAL A 158 7.80 -3.84 20.23
N GLY A 159 7.86 -2.52 19.98
CA GLY A 159 7.42 -1.52 20.98
C GLY A 159 8.33 -0.31 21.23
N ALA A 160 8.81 0.36 20.19
CA ALA A 160 9.33 1.73 20.31
C ALA A 160 8.28 2.75 19.86
#